data_AF-A0A3B9ZDS6-F1
#
_entry.id   AF-A0A3B9ZDS6-F1
#
_cell.length_a   1.000
_cell.length_b   1.000
_cell.length_c   1.000
_cell.angle_alpha   90.00
_cell.angle_beta   90.00
_cell.angle_gamma   90.00
#
_symmetry.space_group_name_H-M   'P 1'
#
loop_
_entity.id
_entity.type
_entity.pdbx_description
1 polymer ?
#
loop_
_entity_poly.entity_id
_entity_poly.type
_entity_poly.pdbx_seq_one_letter_code
_entity_poly.pdbx_strand_id
1 'polypeptide(L)'
;MLERDIENLLEKHPEEFLPHKNLILVGRQMQLGGYRADLVFQDGPRAKLIMEIKRGLLMREAIGQIGAYYGLLRQDSPSEEIRLMLVANIIPKELAIFMEEKMGVQSLEISISQINKIAEKYHYKFEDEATPEQKLVTRKVIKEFDILSRRCHIWIFQANPQRFDILNALADEKLNKDVWLVNQHKNEIKKGDIGLIWMSGEEAGIYAVIDITSDPEFLIDSLDSSKYWISDEDKQQRKLRVNYKYKIKFPEGPIYKQELKKIPELSRLSIFNFSRGTNFPVTDEEWKIIAVLIEKKFS
;
A
#
# COMPACT_ATOMS: atom_id res chain seq x y z
N MET A 1 8.89 -3.04 -2.76
CA MET A 1 9.12 -1.80 -3.49
C MET A 1 9.33 -0.76 -2.43
N LEU A 2 10.53 -0.17 -2.38
CA LEU A 2 10.88 0.91 -1.47
C LEU A 2 10.56 2.27 -2.09
N GLU A 3 10.55 3.34 -1.28
CA GLU A 3 10.42 4.73 -1.75
C GLU A 3 11.45 5.05 -2.85
N ARG A 4 12.67 4.55 -2.67
CA ARG A 4 13.77 4.66 -3.61
C ARG A 4 13.51 3.99 -4.97
N ASP A 5 12.72 2.93 -5.02
CA ASP A 5 12.33 2.31 -6.29
C ASP A 5 11.43 3.25 -7.10
N ILE A 6 10.52 3.96 -6.42
CA ILE A 6 9.64 4.97 -7.02
C ILE A 6 10.49 6.14 -7.54
N GLU A 7 11.45 6.63 -6.73
CA GLU A 7 12.41 7.65 -7.18
C GLU A 7 13.15 7.22 -8.43
N ASN A 8 13.71 6.00 -8.44
CA ASN A 8 14.52 5.51 -9.56
C ASN A 8 13.70 5.39 -10.86
N LEU A 9 12.42 5.01 -10.75
CA LEU A 9 11.53 4.94 -11.91
C LEU A 9 11.12 6.32 -12.41
N LEU A 10 10.78 7.25 -11.50
CA LEU A 10 10.47 8.65 -11.85
C LEU A 10 11.66 9.38 -12.46
N GLU A 11 12.87 9.12 -11.96
CA GLU A 11 14.11 9.68 -12.47
C GLU A 11 14.35 9.27 -13.93
N LYS A 12 14.22 7.97 -14.21
CA LYS A 12 14.57 7.39 -15.51
C LYS A 12 13.48 7.53 -16.55
N HIS A 13 12.23 7.53 -16.12
CA HIS A 13 11.05 7.49 -16.99
C HIS A 13 9.96 8.49 -16.54
N PRO A 14 10.28 9.78 -16.32
CA PRO A 14 9.30 10.77 -15.86
C PRO A 14 8.10 10.91 -16.80
N GLU A 15 8.28 10.66 -18.10
CA GLU A 15 7.26 10.72 -19.14
C GLU A 15 6.15 9.66 -18.97
N GLU A 16 6.43 8.54 -18.30
CA GLU A 16 5.41 7.52 -18.02
C GLU A 16 4.43 7.96 -16.93
N PHE A 17 4.85 8.90 -16.07
CA PHE A 17 4.07 9.40 -14.95
C PHE A 17 3.49 10.79 -15.24
N LEU A 18 4.23 11.62 -15.98
CA LEU A 18 3.89 13.00 -16.30
C LEU A 18 4.04 13.26 -17.81
N PRO A 19 3.22 12.61 -18.66
CA PRO A 19 3.38 12.64 -20.13
C PRO A 19 3.23 14.04 -20.76
N HIS A 20 2.65 14.99 -20.02
CA HIS A 20 2.45 16.37 -20.47
C HIS A 20 3.57 17.33 -20.06
N LYS A 21 4.58 16.85 -19.34
CA LYS A 21 5.73 17.66 -18.91
C LYS A 21 6.98 17.22 -19.68
N ASN A 22 7.86 18.18 -19.95
CA ASN A 22 9.18 17.91 -20.52
C ASN A 22 10.22 18.10 -19.43
N LEU A 23 10.43 17.04 -18.65
CA LEU A 23 11.25 17.06 -17.44
C LEU A 23 12.67 16.60 -17.75
N ILE A 24 13.66 17.41 -17.36
CA ILE A 24 15.08 17.07 -17.43
C ILE A 24 15.61 17.01 -16.01
N LEU A 25 16.16 15.87 -15.59
CA LEU A 25 16.70 15.73 -14.23
C LEU A 25 17.85 16.72 -14.01
N VAL A 26 17.77 17.51 -12.94
CA VAL A 26 18.82 18.40 -12.46
C VAL A 26 19.69 17.69 -11.43
N GLY A 27 19.07 16.93 -10.52
CA GLY A 27 19.78 16.16 -9.51
C GLY A 27 18.87 15.42 -8.54
N ARG A 28 19.49 14.54 -7.76
CA ARG A 28 18.86 13.75 -6.70
C ARG A 28 19.32 14.22 -5.33
N GLN A 29 18.48 14.04 -4.31
CA GLN A 29 18.82 14.28 -2.92
C GLN A 29 19.53 15.63 -2.72
N MET A 30 19.07 16.63 -3.46
CA MET A 30 19.76 17.91 -3.54
C MET A 30 19.51 18.70 -2.26
N GLN A 31 20.59 19.15 -1.64
CA GLN A 31 20.51 20.07 -0.52
C GLN A 31 20.12 21.45 -1.05
N LEU A 32 18.97 21.95 -0.60
CA LEU A 32 18.43 23.25 -0.95
C LEU A 32 18.13 23.99 0.35
N GLY A 33 19.10 24.82 0.76
CA GLY A 33 19.13 25.40 2.11
C GLY A 33 19.27 24.30 3.18
N GLY A 34 18.34 24.28 4.15
CA GLY A 34 18.30 23.28 5.24
C GLY A 34 17.60 21.96 4.89
N TYR A 35 17.05 21.82 3.69
CA TYR A 35 16.21 20.67 3.30
C TYR A 35 16.85 19.88 2.16
N ARG A 36 16.47 18.60 2.07
CA ARG A 36 16.91 17.68 1.03
C ARG A 36 15.70 17.30 0.19
N ALA A 37 15.74 17.63 -1.10
CA ALA A 37 14.71 17.23 -2.05
C ALA A 37 15.05 15.89 -2.70
N ASP A 38 14.09 14.98 -2.82
CA ASP A 38 14.31 13.66 -3.42
C ASP A 38 14.75 13.76 -4.88
N LEU A 39 13.94 14.43 -5.71
CA LEU A 39 14.24 14.70 -7.11
C LEU A 39 14.00 16.17 -7.47
N VAL A 40 14.90 16.72 -8.27
CA VAL A 40 14.75 18.06 -8.86
C VAL A 40 14.82 17.93 -10.37
N PHE A 41 13.78 18.38 -11.06
CA PHE A 41 13.70 18.45 -12.50
C PHE A 41 13.64 19.90 -12.98
N GLN A 42 14.15 20.13 -14.17
CA GLN A 42 13.91 21.32 -14.97
C GLN A 42 12.64 21.07 -15.79
N ASP A 43 11.62 21.91 -15.64
CA ASP A 43 10.34 21.88 -16.35
C ASP A 43 10.30 23.06 -17.34
N GLY A 44 10.82 22.83 -18.56
CA GLY A 44 11.01 23.90 -19.54
C GLY A 44 12.10 24.92 -19.14
N PRO A 45 12.20 26.09 -19.81
CA PRO A 45 13.37 26.96 -19.70
C PRO A 45 13.45 27.81 -18.43
N ARG A 46 12.38 27.90 -17.61
CA ARG A 46 12.33 28.82 -16.46
C ARG A 46 11.81 28.21 -15.15
N ALA A 47 11.26 27.00 -15.18
CA ALA A 47 10.69 26.40 -13.98
C ALA A 47 11.50 25.20 -13.49
N LYS A 48 11.71 25.13 -12.19
CA LYS A 48 12.19 23.92 -11.51
C LYS A 48 11.01 23.23 -10.85
N LEU A 49 10.91 21.93 -11.05
CA LEU A 49 9.96 21.06 -10.38
C LEU A 49 10.69 20.24 -9.33
N ILE A 50 10.31 20.42 -8.08
CA ILE A 50 10.89 19.72 -6.96
C ILE A 50 9.87 18.69 -6.49
N MET A 51 10.29 17.43 -6.48
CA MET A 51 9.45 16.31 -6.08
C MET A 51 9.91 15.77 -4.74
N GLU A 52 8.94 15.60 -3.85
CA GLU A 52 9.07 14.81 -2.64
C GLU A 52 8.23 13.55 -2.82
N ILE A 53 8.84 12.39 -2.61
CA ILE A 53 8.23 11.10 -2.89
C ILE A 53 7.98 10.39 -1.57
N LYS A 54 6.81 9.79 -1.42
CA LYS A 54 6.42 9.03 -0.24
C LYS A 54 5.81 7.70 -0.64
N ARG A 55 6.25 6.60 -0.04
CA ARG A 55 5.60 5.30 -0.24
C ARG A 55 4.30 5.22 0.57
N GLY A 56 3.28 4.58 -0.01
CA GLY A 56 2.00 4.30 0.65
C GLY A 56 1.09 5.52 0.69
N LEU A 57 0.38 5.67 1.81
CA LEU A 57 -0.53 6.80 2.03
C LEU A 57 0.23 8.08 2.37
N LEU A 58 -0.13 9.20 1.73
CA LEU A 58 0.34 10.51 2.11
C LEU A 58 -0.33 10.98 3.43
N MET A 59 0.48 11.14 4.47
CA MET A 59 0.05 11.65 5.78
C MET A 59 0.19 13.18 5.89
N ARG A 60 -0.56 13.80 6.81
CA ARG A 60 -0.60 15.28 6.97
C ARG A 60 0.75 15.88 7.35
N GLU A 61 1.57 15.12 8.05
CA GLU A 61 2.90 15.54 8.52
C GLU A 61 3.82 15.88 7.34
N ALA A 62 3.67 15.18 6.20
CA ALA A 62 4.45 15.44 4.99
C ALA A 62 4.15 16.83 4.40
N ILE A 63 2.92 17.32 4.57
CA ILE A 63 2.50 18.65 4.09
C ILE A 63 3.21 19.75 4.89
N GLY A 64 3.31 19.59 6.20
CA GLY A 64 3.99 20.55 7.08
C GLY A 64 5.47 20.73 6.72
N GLN A 65 6.15 19.61 6.41
CA GLN A 65 7.55 19.62 5.98
C GLN A 65 7.74 20.43 4.69
N ILE A 66 6.85 20.24 3.71
CA ILE A 66 6.92 20.94 2.43
C ILE A 66 6.55 22.41 2.50
N GLY A 67 5.60 22.77 3.37
CA GLY A 67 5.25 24.18 3.60
C GLY A 67 6.44 24.99 4.13
N ALA A 68 7.18 24.44 5.10
CA ALA A 68 8.37 25.08 5.64
C ALA A 68 9.49 25.21 4.59
N TYR A 69 9.64 24.18 3.76
CA TYR A 69 10.58 24.15 2.65
C TYR A 69 10.32 25.23 1.60
N TYR A 70 9.06 25.40 1.18
CA TYR A 70 8.65 26.41 0.19
C TYR A 70 9.07 27.83 0.61
N GLY A 71 8.92 28.16 1.89
CA GLY A 71 9.30 29.46 2.44
C GLY A 71 10.78 29.78 2.27
N LEU A 72 11.66 28.81 2.53
CA LEU A 72 13.11 29.00 2.43
C LEU A 72 13.57 29.16 0.98
N LEU A 73 13.05 28.34 0.06
CA LEU A 73 13.40 28.43 -1.35
C LEU A 73 13.03 29.79 -1.97
N ARG A 74 11.87 30.34 -1.61
CA ARG A 74 11.45 31.67 -2.08
C ARG A 74 12.35 32.78 -1.54
N GLN A 75 12.94 32.59 -0.37
CA GLN A 75 13.90 33.53 0.19
C GLN A 75 15.25 33.47 -0.53
N ASP A 76 15.76 32.27 -0.81
CA ASP A 76 17.08 32.07 -1.41
C ASP A 76 17.11 32.28 -2.93
N SER A 77 15.98 32.10 -3.62
CA SER A 77 15.88 32.22 -5.09
C SER A 77 14.55 32.86 -5.52
N PRO A 78 14.32 34.14 -5.19
CA PRO A 78 13.03 34.82 -5.38
C PRO A 78 12.61 34.98 -6.84
N SER A 79 13.56 34.97 -7.78
CA SER A 79 13.30 35.09 -9.23
C SER A 79 13.10 33.76 -9.95
N GLU A 80 13.40 32.62 -9.32
CA GLU A 80 13.20 31.31 -9.93
C GLU A 80 11.73 30.87 -9.81
N GLU A 81 11.17 30.34 -10.89
CA GLU A 81 9.85 29.72 -10.84
C GLU A 81 9.99 28.31 -10.28
N ILE A 82 9.68 28.13 -8.99
CA ILE A 82 9.74 26.83 -8.33
C ILE A 82 8.34 26.27 -8.16
N ARG A 83 8.14 25.04 -8.63
CA ARG A 83 6.93 24.23 -8.46
C ARG A 83 7.27 23.06 -7.55
N LEU A 84 6.41 22.82 -6.57
CA LEU A 84 6.55 21.69 -5.66
C LEU A 84 5.53 20.63 -6.04
N MET A 85 5.92 19.37 -5.95
CA MET A 85 5.06 18.23 -6.20
C MET A 85 5.27 17.17 -5.13
N LEU A 86 4.18 16.71 -4.54
CA LEU A 86 4.14 15.54 -3.67
C LEU A 86 3.70 14.33 -4.44
N VAL A 87 4.46 13.25 -4.32
CA VAL A 87 4.18 11.97 -4.96
C VAL A 87 3.88 10.93 -3.90
N ALA A 88 2.77 10.19 -4.02
CA ALA A 88 2.49 9.06 -3.13
C ALA A 88 1.64 7.98 -3.81
N ASN A 89 1.53 6.80 -3.19
CA ASN A 89 0.68 5.73 -3.75
C ASN A 89 -0.81 6.01 -3.55
N ILE A 90 -1.16 6.67 -2.46
CA ILE A 90 -2.53 7.08 -2.14
C ILE A 90 -2.48 8.48 -1.54
N ILE A 91 -3.25 9.41 -2.09
CA ILE A 91 -3.37 10.80 -1.62
C ILE A 91 -4.84 11.04 -1.26
N PRO A 92 -5.17 11.23 0.04
CA PRO A 92 -6.52 11.60 0.43
C PRO A 92 -7.00 12.87 -0.28
N LYS A 93 -8.24 12.86 -0.76
CA LYS A 93 -8.79 13.95 -1.58
C LYS A 93 -8.74 15.30 -0.86
N GLU A 94 -8.99 15.31 0.44
CA GLU A 94 -8.97 16.52 1.25
C GLU A 94 -7.56 17.12 1.33
N LEU A 95 -6.53 16.27 1.33
CA LEU A 95 -5.13 16.71 1.32
C LEU A 95 -4.72 17.23 -0.05
N ALA A 96 -5.10 16.54 -1.14
CA ALA A 96 -4.84 17.02 -2.50
C ALA A 96 -5.42 18.44 -2.72
N ILE A 97 -6.70 18.63 -2.36
CA ILE A 97 -7.37 19.94 -2.47
C ILE A 97 -6.64 21.00 -1.63
N PHE A 98 -6.29 20.69 -0.38
CA PHE A 98 -5.59 21.64 0.48
C PHE A 98 -4.22 22.04 -0.07
N MET A 99 -3.43 21.07 -0.52
CA MET A 99 -2.09 21.32 -1.09
C MET A 99 -2.16 22.18 -2.34
N GLU A 100 -3.05 21.83 -3.28
CA GLU A 100 -3.16 22.51 -4.56
C GLU A 100 -3.76 23.91 -4.42
N GLU A 101 -4.87 24.06 -3.67
CA GLU A 101 -5.58 25.34 -3.57
C GLU A 101 -4.97 26.31 -2.56
N LYS A 102 -4.36 25.83 -1.47
CA LYS A 102 -3.88 26.69 -0.37
C LYS A 102 -2.37 26.85 -0.37
N MET A 103 -1.62 25.84 -0.79
CA MET A 103 -0.15 25.87 -0.73
C MET A 103 0.50 26.01 -2.09
N GLY A 104 -0.25 25.81 -3.19
CA GLY A 104 0.31 25.79 -4.54
C GLY A 104 1.25 24.59 -4.77
N VAL A 105 1.08 23.51 -4.00
CA VAL A 105 1.83 22.27 -4.11
C VAL A 105 1.02 21.30 -4.95
N GLN A 106 1.58 20.81 -6.05
CA GLN A 106 0.93 19.82 -6.92
C GLN A 106 0.95 18.45 -6.26
N SER A 107 -0.05 17.62 -6.55
CA SER A 107 -0.07 16.23 -6.12
C SER A 107 0.00 15.28 -7.31
N LEU A 108 0.71 14.17 -7.14
CA LEU A 108 0.80 13.08 -8.10
C LEU A 108 0.58 11.76 -7.37
N GLU A 109 -0.62 11.20 -7.50
CA GLU A 109 -0.90 9.86 -7.00
C GLU A 109 -0.43 8.81 -8.04
N ILE A 110 0.40 7.86 -7.62
CA ILE A 110 0.93 6.79 -8.47
C ILE A 110 0.61 5.44 -7.85
N SER A 111 -0.33 4.70 -8.45
CA SER A 111 -0.73 3.40 -7.92
C SER A 111 0.39 2.34 -8.01
N ILE A 112 0.32 1.32 -7.14
CA ILE A 112 1.26 0.18 -7.18
C ILE A 112 1.19 -0.53 -8.54
N SER A 113 -0.01 -0.72 -9.09
CA SER A 113 -0.19 -1.31 -10.42
C SER A 113 0.51 -0.52 -11.51
N GLN A 114 0.43 0.82 -11.47
CA GLN A 114 1.13 1.67 -12.43
C GLN A 114 2.65 1.51 -12.32
N ILE A 115 3.18 1.51 -11.09
CA ILE A 115 4.62 1.31 -10.85
C ILE A 115 5.07 -0.06 -11.37
N ASN A 116 4.33 -1.12 -11.07
CA ASN A 116 4.64 -2.47 -11.54
C ASN A 116 4.61 -2.57 -13.07
N LYS A 117 3.60 -1.98 -13.72
CA LYS A 117 3.50 -2.00 -15.19
C LYS A 117 4.71 -1.32 -15.84
N ILE A 118 5.18 -0.21 -15.28
CA ILE A 118 6.36 0.51 -15.78
C ILE A 118 7.63 -0.29 -15.46
N ALA A 119 7.74 -0.85 -14.26
CA ALA A 119 8.86 -1.71 -13.88
C ALA A 119 8.98 -2.92 -14.81
N GLU A 120 7.86 -3.60 -15.12
CA GLU A 120 7.83 -4.71 -16.08
C GLU A 120 8.23 -4.25 -17.49
N LYS A 121 7.68 -3.13 -17.97
CA LYS A 121 7.98 -2.55 -19.29
C LYS A 121 9.48 -2.30 -19.48
N TYR A 122 10.16 -1.84 -18.42
CA TYR A 122 11.59 -1.52 -18.44
C TYR A 122 12.48 -2.58 -17.79
N HIS A 123 11.93 -3.75 -17.47
CA HIS A 123 12.62 -4.84 -16.77
C HIS A 123 13.38 -4.39 -15.50
N TYR A 124 12.79 -3.44 -14.78
CA TYR A 124 13.30 -2.94 -13.52
C TYR A 124 13.17 -4.00 -12.42
N LYS A 125 14.20 -4.11 -11.57
CA LYS A 125 14.19 -4.99 -10.40
C LYS A 125 14.11 -4.15 -9.15
N PHE A 126 13.10 -4.41 -8.32
CA PHE A 126 12.93 -3.74 -7.03
C PHE A 126 14.04 -4.12 -6.05
N GLU A 127 14.47 -3.17 -5.24
CA GLU A 127 15.57 -3.37 -4.28
C GLU A 127 15.27 -4.42 -3.21
N ASP A 128 14.00 -4.60 -2.87
CA ASP A 128 13.51 -5.56 -1.87
C ASP A 128 12.85 -6.80 -2.50
N GLU A 129 13.23 -7.16 -3.72
CA GLU A 129 12.76 -8.40 -4.34
C GLU A 129 13.15 -9.61 -3.46
N ALA A 130 12.17 -10.46 -3.15
CA ALA A 130 12.38 -11.61 -2.28
C ALA A 130 13.49 -12.55 -2.79
N THR A 131 14.41 -12.93 -1.91
CA THR A 131 15.50 -13.86 -2.24
C THR A 131 14.97 -15.25 -2.59
N PRO A 132 15.74 -16.09 -3.30
CA PRO A 132 15.36 -17.49 -3.57
C PRO A 132 14.99 -18.26 -2.30
N GLU A 133 15.69 -18.03 -1.19
CA GLU A 133 15.42 -18.64 0.11
C GLU A 133 14.07 -18.18 0.67
N GLN A 134 13.77 -16.89 0.60
CA GLN A 134 12.48 -16.33 1.04
C GLN A 134 11.33 -16.87 0.17
N LYS A 135 11.51 -16.94 -1.15
CA LYS A 135 10.55 -17.57 -2.07
C LYS A 135 10.30 -19.04 -1.70
N LEU A 136 11.35 -19.79 -1.34
CA LEU A 136 11.23 -21.19 -0.90
C LEU A 136 10.47 -21.33 0.44
N VAL A 137 10.75 -20.47 1.43
CA VAL A 137 10.03 -20.46 2.70
C VAL A 137 8.54 -20.17 2.46
N THR A 138 8.23 -19.17 1.64
CA THR A 138 6.86 -18.85 1.27
C THR A 138 6.15 -20.02 0.60
N ARG A 139 6.80 -20.74 -0.32
CA ARG A 139 6.23 -21.97 -0.91
C ARG A 139 5.90 -23.04 0.13
N LYS A 140 6.76 -23.24 1.13
CA LYS A 140 6.47 -24.20 2.22
C LYS A 140 5.24 -23.78 3.02
N VAL A 141 5.15 -22.49 3.37
CA VAL A 141 4.00 -21.93 4.10
C VAL A 141 2.71 -22.11 3.28
N ILE A 142 2.73 -21.88 1.97
CA ILE A 142 1.54 -22.07 1.11
C ILE A 142 1.09 -23.54 1.10
N LYS A 143 2.03 -24.48 1.00
CA LYS A 143 1.72 -25.91 1.03
C LYS A 143 1.15 -26.36 2.38
N GLU A 144 1.68 -25.82 3.48
CA GLU A 144 1.10 -26.06 4.81
C GLU A 144 -0.34 -25.54 4.88
N PHE A 145 -0.61 -24.36 4.31
CA PHE A 145 -1.96 -23.81 4.29
C PHE A 145 -2.95 -24.59 3.43
N ASP A 146 -2.54 -25.16 2.29
CA ASP A 146 -3.42 -26.04 1.50
C ASP A 146 -3.81 -27.31 2.27
N ILE A 147 -2.95 -27.77 3.17
CA ILE A 147 -3.25 -28.91 4.05
C ILE A 147 -4.19 -28.47 5.19
N LEU A 148 -3.93 -27.31 5.80
CA LEU A 148 -4.71 -26.77 6.93
C LEU A 148 -6.12 -26.34 6.54
N SER A 149 -6.30 -25.76 5.35
CA SER A 149 -7.59 -25.28 4.85
C SER A 149 -8.67 -26.37 4.77
N ARG A 150 -8.29 -27.64 4.77
CA ARG A 150 -9.22 -28.77 4.79
C ARG A 150 -9.94 -28.95 6.14
N ARG A 151 -9.57 -28.18 7.16
CA ARG A 151 -10.07 -28.31 8.54
C ARG A 151 -10.38 -26.98 9.22
N CYS A 152 -10.24 -25.85 8.54
CA CYS A 152 -10.48 -24.53 9.10
C CYS A 152 -11.18 -23.63 8.07
N HIS A 153 -11.84 -22.58 8.53
CA HIS A 153 -12.50 -21.65 7.62
C HIS A 153 -11.51 -20.63 7.05
N ILE A 154 -11.81 -20.18 5.83
CA ILE A 154 -11.05 -19.16 5.14
C ILE A 154 -11.89 -17.88 5.08
N TRP A 155 -11.26 -16.77 5.45
CA TRP A 155 -11.92 -15.48 5.51
C TRP A 155 -11.13 -14.41 4.77
N ILE A 156 -11.82 -13.50 4.09
CA ILE A 156 -11.22 -12.24 3.65
C ILE A 156 -11.50 -11.16 4.69
N PHE A 157 -10.44 -10.46 5.09
CA PHE A 157 -10.46 -9.30 5.97
C PHE A 157 -10.19 -8.04 5.16
N GLN A 158 -11.20 -7.19 5.00
CA GLN A 158 -11.10 -5.99 4.18
C GLN A 158 -10.50 -4.81 4.97
N ALA A 159 -9.44 -4.22 4.42
CA ALA A 159 -8.85 -2.95 4.82
C ALA A 159 -9.33 -1.83 3.89
N ASN A 160 -9.59 -0.65 4.47
CA ASN A 160 -9.85 0.56 3.69
C ASN A 160 -8.58 1.43 3.70
N PRO A 161 -7.89 1.62 2.55
CA PRO A 161 -6.68 2.42 2.47
C PRO A 161 -6.89 3.90 2.83
N GLN A 162 -8.13 4.39 2.79
CA GLN A 162 -8.51 5.75 3.19
C GLN A 162 -8.77 5.88 4.71
N ARG A 163 -8.57 4.81 5.49
CA ARG A 163 -8.65 4.85 6.98
C ARG A 163 -7.41 4.29 7.65
N PHE A 164 -6.76 3.32 7.01
CA PHE A 164 -5.58 2.64 7.53
C PHE A 164 -4.56 2.49 6.40
N ASP A 165 -3.33 2.95 6.62
CA ASP A 165 -2.22 2.86 5.69
C ASP A 165 -1.68 1.42 5.61
N ILE A 166 -2.47 0.56 4.97
CA ILE A 166 -2.21 -0.87 4.87
C ILE A 166 -0.93 -1.17 4.08
N LEU A 167 -0.54 -0.33 3.13
CA LEU A 167 0.65 -0.55 2.30
C LEU A 167 1.94 -0.40 3.11
N ASN A 168 2.02 0.62 3.97
CA ASN A 168 3.15 0.79 4.87
C ASN A 168 3.09 -0.16 6.06
N ALA A 169 1.90 -0.48 6.57
CA ALA A 169 1.74 -1.52 7.61
C ALA A 169 2.24 -2.89 7.14
N LEU A 170 1.96 -3.27 5.89
CA LEU A 170 2.44 -4.52 5.31
C LEU A 170 3.97 -4.52 5.10
N ALA A 171 4.56 -3.38 4.73
CA ALA A 171 6.01 -3.28 4.57
C ALA A 171 6.80 -3.21 5.89
N ASP A 172 6.15 -2.91 7.01
CA ASP A 172 6.82 -2.92 8.31
C ASP A 172 7.15 -4.36 8.74
N GLU A 173 8.43 -4.70 8.70
CA GLU A 173 8.95 -5.99 9.15
C GLU A 173 8.70 -6.23 10.65
N LYS A 174 8.60 -5.17 11.46
CA LYS A 174 8.31 -5.27 12.89
C LYS A 174 6.85 -5.62 13.15
N LEU A 175 5.94 -5.25 12.25
CA LEU A 175 4.52 -5.56 12.35
C LEU A 175 4.23 -6.98 11.83
N ASN A 176 4.50 -7.99 12.65
CA ASN A 176 4.31 -9.40 12.30
C ASN A 176 3.01 -10.01 12.83
N LYS A 177 2.31 -9.32 13.72
CA LYS A 177 1.03 -9.69 14.32
C LYS A 177 0.28 -8.42 14.71
N ASP A 178 -1.04 -8.50 14.75
CA ASP A 178 -1.88 -7.41 15.25
C ASP A 178 -3.30 -7.94 15.50
N VAL A 179 -4.28 -7.04 15.57
CA VAL A 179 -5.70 -7.35 15.69
C VAL A 179 -6.50 -6.88 14.47
N TRP A 180 -7.55 -7.61 14.11
CA TRP A 180 -8.47 -7.20 13.05
C TRP A 180 -9.90 -7.13 13.55
N LEU A 181 -10.63 -6.11 13.10
CA LEU A 181 -12.05 -5.90 13.41
C LEU A 181 -12.93 -7.04 12.88
N VAL A 182 -13.83 -7.54 13.75
CA VAL A 182 -14.84 -8.52 13.42
C VAL A 182 -16.23 -7.89 13.62
N ASN A 183 -16.81 -7.42 12.52
CA ASN A 183 -18.15 -6.82 12.52
C ASN A 183 -19.26 -7.82 12.19
N GLN A 184 -18.89 -8.92 11.53
CA GLN A 184 -19.80 -9.98 11.07
C GLN A 184 -19.13 -11.34 11.26
N HIS A 185 -19.91 -12.43 11.19
CA HIS A 185 -19.41 -13.80 11.37
C HIS A 185 -18.69 -14.07 12.71
N LYS A 186 -19.00 -13.29 13.75
CA LYS A 186 -18.36 -13.40 15.09
C LYS A 186 -18.49 -14.78 15.75
N ASN A 187 -19.50 -15.56 15.37
CA ASN A 187 -19.73 -16.90 15.91
C ASN A 187 -19.02 -17.98 15.07
N GLU A 188 -18.64 -17.65 13.83
CA GLU A 188 -18.06 -18.57 12.84
C GLU A 188 -16.55 -18.42 12.77
N ILE A 189 -16.03 -17.19 12.84
CA ILE A 189 -14.59 -16.91 12.88
C ILE A 189 -14.03 -17.44 14.20
N LYS A 190 -12.99 -18.29 14.11
CA LYS A 190 -12.35 -18.92 15.27
C LYS A 190 -10.83 -18.92 15.17
N LYS A 191 -10.18 -19.14 16.31
CA LYS A 191 -8.76 -19.46 16.35
C LYS A 191 -8.44 -20.67 15.46
N GLY A 192 -7.40 -20.54 14.64
CA GLY A 192 -6.93 -21.56 13.70
C GLY A 192 -7.48 -21.38 12.28
N ASP A 193 -8.44 -20.47 12.08
CA ASP A 193 -8.87 -20.07 10.74
C ASP A 193 -7.76 -19.29 10.00
N ILE A 194 -7.89 -19.25 8.68
CA ILE A 194 -6.96 -18.54 7.80
C ILE A 194 -7.63 -17.26 7.32
N GLY A 195 -6.89 -16.15 7.33
CA GLY A 195 -7.34 -14.88 6.79
C GLY A 195 -6.57 -14.48 5.54
N LEU A 196 -7.26 -13.81 4.62
CA LEU A 196 -6.72 -13.10 3.48
C LEU A 196 -6.93 -11.62 3.69
N ILE A 197 -5.85 -10.84 3.71
CA ILE A 197 -5.98 -9.38 3.82
C ILE A 197 -6.28 -8.83 2.44
N TRP A 198 -7.41 -8.14 2.35
CA TRP A 198 -7.89 -7.52 1.14
C TRP A 198 -7.88 -6.00 1.27
N MET A 199 -7.24 -5.29 0.34
CA MET A 199 -7.37 -3.83 0.27
C MET A 199 -8.55 -3.47 -0.63
N SER A 200 -9.41 -2.55 -0.21
CA SER A 200 -10.50 -2.01 -1.05
C SER A 200 -10.01 -0.83 -1.92
N GLY A 201 -10.88 -0.31 -2.80
CA GLY A 201 -10.56 0.82 -3.67
C GLY A 201 -10.23 0.42 -5.10
N GLU A 202 -9.48 1.28 -5.80
CA GLU A 202 -9.12 1.08 -7.21
C GLU A 202 -8.12 -0.07 -7.39
N GLU A 203 -7.13 -0.13 -6.51
CA GLU A 203 -6.13 -1.20 -6.40
C GLU A 203 -6.67 -2.40 -5.58
N ALA A 204 -7.98 -2.67 -5.65
CA ALA A 204 -8.57 -3.71 -4.80
C ALA A 204 -7.99 -5.10 -5.12
N GLY A 205 -7.70 -5.89 -4.09
CA GLY A 205 -7.11 -7.22 -4.25
C GLY A 205 -6.66 -7.84 -2.92
N ILE A 206 -6.04 -9.00 -3.00
CA ILE A 206 -5.46 -9.73 -1.86
C ILE A 206 -3.98 -9.33 -1.73
N TYR A 207 -3.55 -8.96 -0.53
CA TYR A 207 -2.22 -8.41 -0.25
C TYR A 207 -1.40 -9.26 0.75
N ALA A 208 -2.05 -10.10 1.55
CA ALA A 208 -1.37 -10.95 2.53
C ALA A 208 -2.23 -12.15 2.95
N VAL A 209 -1.56 -13.14 3.54
CA VAL A 209 -2.16 -14.29 4.23
C VAL A 209 -1.82 -14.24 5.71
N ILE A 210 -2.82 -14.44 6.56
CA ILE A 210 -2.72 -14.40 8.02
C ILE A 210 -3.30 -15.67 8.63
N ASP A 211 -2.84 -15.95 9.85
CA ASP A 211 -3.34 -17.02 10.71
C ASP A 211 -4.08 -16.36 11.88
N ILE A 212 -5.33 -16.77 12.12
CA ILE A 212 -6.16 -16.22 13.19
C ILE A 212 -5.77 -16.92 14.49
N THR A 213 -5.18 -16.18 15.42
CA THR A 213 -4.56 -16.75 16.63
C THR A 213 -5.44 -16.69 17.88
N SER A 214 -6.61 -16.06 17.81
CA SER A 214 -7.61 -16.03 18.89
C SER A 214 -9.03 -16.09 18.37
N ASP A 215 -9.96 -16.48 19.24
CA ASP A 215 -11.39 -16.24 19.00
C ASP A 215 -11.69 -14.72 19.07
N PRO A 216 -12.86 -14.27 18.56
CA PRO A 216 -13.26 -12.87 18.65
C PRO A 216 -13.44 -12.40 20.10
N GLU A 217 -12.71 -11.36 20.48
CA GLU A 217 -12.69 -10.76 21.81
C GLU A 217 -12.68 -9.23 21.74
N PHE A 218 -13.06 -8.54 22.82
CA PHE A 218 -13.00 -7.07 22.85
C PHE A 218 -11.57 -6.60 23.12
N LEU A 219 -10.87 -6.21 22.06
CA LEU A 219 -9.46 -5.82 22.07
C LEU A 219 -9.26 -4.38 21.61
N ILE A 220 -8.12 -3.82 21.98
CA ILE A 220 -7.55 -2.59 21.38
C ILE A 220 -6.44 -2.98 20.41
N ASP A 221 -6.08 -2.07 19.53
CA ASP A 221 -5.04 -2.25 18.52
C ASP A 221 -3.68 -2.06 19.16
N SER A 222 -2.67 -2.69 18.58
CA SER A 222 -1.31 -2.56 19.10
C SER A 222 -0.81 -1.12 18.92
N LEU A 223 0.08 -0.71 19.81
CA LEU A 223 0.80 0.56 19.65
C LEU A 223 1.65 0.55 18.37
N ASP A 224 2.11 -0.64 17.95
CA ASP A 224 2.88 -0.83 16.73
C ASP A 224 2.06 -0.52 15.46
N SER A 225 0.76 -0.82 15.44
CA SER A 225 -0.11 -0.48 14.31
C SER A 225 -0.81 0.87 14.43
N SER A 226 -0.86 1.45 15.63
CA SER A 226 -1.51 2.74 15.90
C SER A 226 -1.02 3.88 14.99
N LYS A 227 0.25 3.85 14.58
CA LYS A 227 0.86 4.82 13.66
C LYS A 227 0.33 4.77 12.22
N TYR A 228 -0.35 3.69 11.82
CA TYR A 228 -0.90 3.52 10.46
C TYR A 228 -2.37 3.93 10.35
N TRP A 229 -3.03 4.25 11.47
CA TRP A 229 -4.36 4.85 11.43
C TRP A 229 -4.28 6.32 11.05
N ILE A 230 -5.12 6.72 10.10
CA ILE A 230 -5.18 8.09 9.58
C ILE A 230 -5.88 9.02 10.56
N SER A 231 -6.96 8.55 11.16
CA SER A 231 -7.72 9.31 12.16
C SER A 231 -7.35 8.84 13.55
N ASP A 232 -7.03 9.79 14.44
CA ASP A 232 -6.85 9.50 15.87
C ASP A 232 -8.11 8.92 16.50
N GLU A 233 -9.28 9.27 15.98
CA GLU A 233 -10.54 8.70 16.45
C GLU A 233 -10.56 7.19 16.29
N ASP A 234 -9.96 6.64 15.23
CA ASP A 234 -9.95 5.20 14.93
C ASP A 234 -8.92 4.40 15.75
N LYS A 235 -7.95 5.08 16.37
CA LYS A 235 -6.86 4.47 17.15
C LYS A 235 -7.35 3.95 18.49
N GLN A 236 -6.78 2.82 18.93
CA GLN A 236 -6.96 2.25 20.26
C GLN A 236 -8.41 2.04 20.70
N GLN A 237 -9.34 1.95 19.75
CA GLN A 237 -10.74 1.71 20.06
C GLN A 237 -10.97 0.28 20.54
N ARG A 238 -11.64 0.12 21.68
CA ARG A 238 -12.01 -1.21 22.18
C ARG A 238 -13.19 -1.76 21.37
N LYS A 239 -12.92 -2.73 20.48
CA LYS A 239 -13.91 -3.35 19.58
C LYS A 239 -13.75 -4.86 19.54
N LEU A 240 -14.78 -5.55 19.04
CA LEU A 240 -14.71 -6.99 18.82
C LEU A 240 -13.72 -7.31 17.69
N ARG A 241 -12.65 -8.00 18.02
CA ARG A 241 -11.49 -8.22 17.15
C ARG A 241 -10.93 -9.62 17.35
N VAL A 242 -10.14 -10.07 16.38
CA VAL A 242 -9.31 -11.27 16.51
C VAL A 242 -7.84 -10.90 16.46
N ASN A 243 -7.01 -11.62 17.21
CA ASN A 243 -5.57 -11.58 17.01
C ASN A 243 -5.21 -12.36 15.76
N TYR A 244 -4.27 -11.85 14.98
CA TYR A 244 -3.73 -12.55 13.83
C TYR A 244 -2.22 -12.44 13.76
N LYS A 245 -1.60 -13.37 13.02
CA LYS A 245 -0.18 -13.33 12.68
C LYS A 245 0.01 -13.38 11.17
N TYR A 246 0.85 -12.50 10.64
CA TYR A 246 1.25 -12.55 9.24
C TYR A 246 2.03 -13.83 8.94
N LYS A 247 1.70 -14.44 7.81
CA LYS A 247 2.37 -15.64 7.32
C LYS A 247 3.02 -15.38 5.97
N ILE A 248 2.33 -14.62 5.11
CA ILE A 248 2.86 -14.17 3.83
C ILE A 248 2.40 -12.75 3.60
N LYS A 249 3.31 -11.86 3.19
CA LYS A 249 3.01 -10.49 2.76
C LYS A 249 3.51 -10.31 1.33
N PHE A 250 2.73 -9.62 0.50
CA PHE A 250 3.10 -9.31 -0.88
C PHE A 250 2.46 -7.99 -1.35
N PRO A 251 2.69 -6.87 -0.62
CA PRO A 251 2.00 -5.61 -0.94
C PRO A 251 2.35 -5.04 -2.31
N GLU A 252 3.52 -5.37 -2.85
CA GLU A 252 4.00 -4.96 -4.16
C GLU A 252 3.35 -5.74 -5.30
N GLY A 253 2.98 -6.99 -5.05
CA GLY A 253 2.47 -7.90 -6.07
C GLY A 253 1.15 -8.52 -5.63
N PRO A 254 0.11 -7.73 -5.30
CA PRO A 254 -1.16 -8.25 -4.86
C PRO A 254 -1.80 -9.12 -5.94
N ILE A 255 -2.76 -9.95 -5.54
CA ILE A 255 -3.66 -10.61 -6.49
C ILE A 255 -4.83 -9.68 -6.69
N TYR A 256 -4.87 -8.98 -7.83
CA TYR A 256 -5.85 -7.94 -8.06
C TYR A 256 -7.25 -8.51 -8.27
N LYS A 257 -8.25 -7.76 -7.81
CA LYS A 257 -9.68 -8.04 -8.04
C LYS A 257 -9.99 -8.29 -9.50
N GLN A 258 -9.36 -7.53 -10.40
CA GLN A 258 -9.55 -7.68 -11.84
C GLN A 258 -8.99 -9.00 -12.37
N GLU A 259 -7.92 -9.53 -11.78
CA GLU A 259 -7.40 -10.86 -12.12
C GLU A 259 -8.36 -11.96 -11.61
N LEU A 260 -8.81 -11.85 -10.36
CA LEU A 260 -9.75 -12.81 -9.76
C LEU A 260 -11.07 -12.86 -10.54
N LYS A 261 -11.58 -11.71 -10.99
CA LYS A 261 -12.81 -11.63 -11.81
C LYS A 261 -12.71 -12.30 -13.17
N LYS A 262 -11.50 -12.52 -13.70
CA LYS A 262 -11.31 -13.24 -14.97
C LYS A 262 -11.44 -14.76 -14.80
N ILE A 263 -11.50 -15.25 -13.56
CA ILE A 263 -11.61 -16.67 -13.23
C ILE A 263 -13.09 -16.98 -12.94
N PRO A 264 -13.80 -17.74 -13.80
CA PRO A 264 -15.23 -17.99 -13.66
C PRO A 264 -15.62 -18.60 -12.31
N GLU A 265 -14.78 -19.48 -11.76
CA GLU A 265 -15.00 -20.16 -10.49
C GLU A 265 -14.97 -19.20 -9.29
N LEU A 266 -14.30 -18.05 -9.42
CA LEU A 266 -14.24 -17.01 -8.40
C LEU A 266 -15.29 -15.91 -8.61
N SER A 267 -16.16 -16.02 -9.61
CA SER A 267 -17.12 -14.95 -9.95
C SER A 267 -18.12 -14.67 -8.80
N ARG A 268 -18.26 -15.61 -7.87
CA ARG A 268 -19.19 -15.53 -6.73
C ARG A 268 -18.51 -15.18 -5.40
N LEU A 269 -17.20 -14.88 -5.43
CA LEU A 269 -16.46 -14.49 -4.23
C LEU A 269 -17.22 -13.40 -3.49
N SER A 270 -17.55 -13.67 -2.23
CA SER A 270 -18.54 -12.90 -1.48
C SER A 270 -18.21 -11.40 -1.37
N ILE A 271 -16.92 -11.05 -1.35
CA ILE A 271 -16.43 -9.67 -1.34
C ILE A 271 -16.78 -8.87 -2.62
N PHE A 272 -17.06 -9.54 -3.74
CA PHE A 272 -17.45 -8.85 -4.98
C PHE A 272 -18.86 -8.29 -4.93
N ASN A 273 -19.73 -8.93 -4.15
CA ASN A 273 -21.16 -8.61 -4.08
C ASN A 273 -21.49 -7.68 -2.91
N PHE A 274 -20.69 -7.68 -1.84
CA PHE A 274 -21.02 -7.00 -0.58
C PHE A 274 -19.87 -6.10 -0.07
N SER A 275 -19.45 -5.10 -0.83
CA SER A 275 -18.26 -4.28 -0.50
C SER A 275 -18.30 -3.51 0.83
N ARG A 276 -19.46 -3.40 1.49
CA ARG A 276 -19.63 -2.70 2.78
C ARG A 276 -19.24 -3.54 4.00
N GLY A 277 -19.05 -4.85 3.85
CA GLY A 277 -18.63 -5.74 4.94
C GLY A 277 -17.16 -5.61 5.33
N THR A 278 -16.78 -6.23 6.45
CA THR A 278 -15.38 -6.26 6.94
C THR A 278 -14.76 -7.65 6.86
N ASN A 279 -15.57 -8.71 7.00
CA ASN A 279 -15.13 -10.10 7.03
C ASN A 279 -15.99 -10.91 6.08
N PHE A 280 -15.40 -11.67 5.16
CA PHE A 280 -16.12 -12.34 4.09
C PHE A 280 -15.73 -13.82 4.02
N PRO A 281 -16.68 -14.76 3.97
CA PRO A 281 -16.34 -16.17 3.85
C PRO A 281 -15.77 -16.46 2.46
N VAL A 282 -14.78 -17.35 2.42
CA VAL A 282 -14.23 -17.94 1.21
C VAL A 282 -14.46 -19.45 1.29
N THR A 283 -15.04 -19.99 0.23
CA THR A 283 -15.31 -21.44 0.13
C THR A 283 -14.03 -22.24 -0.13
N ASP A 284 -14.05 -23.53 0.16
CA ASP A 284 -12.91 -24.42 -0.07
C ASP A 284 -12.51 -24.46 -1.55
N GLU A 285 -13.48 -24.42 -2.46
CA GLU A 285 -13.25 -24.36 -3.92
C GLU A 285 -12.57 -23.05 -4.33
N GLU A 286 -13.04 -21.91 -3.83
CA GLU A 286 -12.42 -20.61 -4.09
C GLU A 286 -11.00 -20.54 -3.52
N TRP A 287 -10.81 -21.07 -2.30
CA TRP A 287 -9.51 -21.11 -1.65
C TRP A 287 -8.48 -21.92 -2.43
N LYS A 288 -8.83 -23.12 -2.93
CA LYS A 288 -7.92 -23.95 -3.74
C LYS A 288 -7.36 -23.16 -4.93
N ILE A 289 -8.20 -22.36 -5.58
CA ILE A 289 -7.79 -21.55 -6.74
C ILE A 289 -6.91 -20.38 -6.28
N ILE A 290 -7.32 -19.66 -5.23
CA ILE A 290 -6.55 -18.54 -4.68
C ILE A 290 -5.17 -19.01 -4.21
N ALA A 291 -5.08 -20.15 -3.52
CA ALA A 291 -3.83 -20.74 -3.06
C ALA A 291 -2.85 -21.02 -4.22
N VAL A 292 -3.34 -21.56 -5.34
CA VAL A 292 -2.54 -21.77 -6.56
C VAL A 292 -2.05 -20.45 -7.16
N LEU A 293 -2.88 -19.39 -7.15
CA LEU A 293 -2.44 -18.06 -7.62
C LEU A 293 -1.34 -17.49 -6.74
N ILE A 294 -1.46 -17.65 -5.41
CA ILE A 294 -0.43 -17.24 -4.46
C ILE A 294 0.85 -18.06 -4.73
N GLU A 295 0.78 -19.38 -4.90
CA GLU A 295 1.95 -20.22 -5.16
C GLU A 295 2.70 -19.81 -6.44
N LYS A 296 1.96 -19.50 -7.51
CA LYS A 296 2.54 -19.04 -8.78
C LYS A 296 3.31 -17.73 -8.65
N LYS A 297 2.89 -16.81 -7.76
CA LYS A 297 3.61 -15.55 -7.53
C LYS A 297 4.99 -15.74 -6.88
N PHE A 298 5.19 -16.84 -6.17
CA PHE A 298 6.47 -17.17 -5.53
C PHE A 298 7.20 -18.30 -6.25
N SER A 299 6.73 -18.73 -7.43
CA SER A 299 7.33 -19.77 -8.29
C SER A 299 8.43 -19.21 -9.19
#